data_AF-A0A061D228-F1
#
_entry.id   AF-A0A061D228-F1
#
_cell.length_a   1.000
_cell.length_b   1.000
_cell.length_c   1.000
_cell.angle_alpha   90.00
_cell.angle_beta   90.00
_cell.angle_gamma   90.00
#
_symmetry.space_group_name_H-M   'P 1'
#
loop_
_entity.id
_entity.type
_entity.pdbx_description
1 polymer ?
#
loop_
_entity_poly.entity_id
_entity_poly.type
_entity_poly.pdbx_seq_one_letter_code
_entity_poly.pdbx_strand_id
1 'polypeptide(L)'
;MVYNSLTEAPHTFREGIDWLIALKGNDAEKNLAAMGAALHKFLADKPVGKMELPALEEVKRISKQFVAQPELKYMWPADDVLRRFNERIIKSHRQLRKIVCTIYDSDYLNVIKSKRLTAQKITEQLSKAVDGCEKFLDKIKIPDEYKSAYSSEATWETSCSENPEACAVVLVGIAPMLYTGLRFLQCGPEFRTKMTTSEVIKASKSISYQMLVTLYDLAGFWAFY
;
A
#
# COMPACT_ATOMS: atom_id res chain seq x y z
N MET A 1 -13.18 -17.02 0.76
CA MET A 1 -12.64 -17.23 -0.60
C MET A 1 -11.13 -17.19 -0.47
N VAL A 2 -10.41 -18.07 -1.15
CA VAL A 2 -8.94 -18.05 -1.19
C VAL A 2 -8.55 -17.62 -2.60
N TYR A 3 -7.72 -16.59 -2.73
CA TYR A 3 -7.22 -16.08 -4.00
C TYR A 3 -6.10 -16.98 -4.52
N ASN A 4 -6.12 -17.24 -5.83
CA ASN A 4 -5.12 -18.08 -6.49
C ASN A 4 -4.18 -17.26 -7.39
N SER A 5 -4.41 -15.94 -7.51
CA SER A 5 -3.55 -15.04 -8.27
C SER A 5 -3.29 -13.73 -7.53
N LEU A 6 -2.06 -13.20 -7.66
CA LEU A 6 -1.69 -11.85 -7.20
C LEU A 6 -2.34 -10.73 -8.02
N THR A 7 -3.03 -11.04 -9.11
CA THR A 7 -3.82 -10.06 -9.88
C THR A 7 -5.22 -9.86 -9.31
N GLU A 8 -5.68 -10.78 -8.45
CA GLU A 8 -6.92 -10.63 -7.70
C GLU A 8 -6.67 -9.63 -6.55
N ALA A 9 -7.45 -8.55 -6.52
CA ALA A 9 -7.22 -7.50 -5.54
C ALA A 9 -7.78 -7.88 -4.15
N PRO A 10 -7.02 -7.65 -3.07
CA PRO A 10 -7.50 -7.85 -1.72
C PRO A 10 -8.61 -6.85 -1.38
N HIS A 11 -9.64 -7.32 -0.69
CA HIS A 11 -10.80 -6.52 -0.28
C HIS A 11 -10.70 -5.97 1.14
N THR A 12 -9.76 -6.50 1.93
CA THR A 12 -9.57 -6.11 3.33
C THR A 12 -8.11 -5.81 3.63
N PHE A 13 -7.85 -5.05 4.69
CA PHE A 13 -6.48 -4.75 5.14
C PHE A 13 -5.65 -6.01 5.41
N ARG A 14 -6.27 -7.02 6.03
CA ARG A 14 -5.64 -8.32 6.27
C ARG A 14 -5.25 -9.00 4.96
N GLU A 15 -6.16 -9.05 4.00
CA GLU A 15 -5.86 -9.60 2.68
C GLU A 15 -4.76 -8.82 1.97
N GLY A 16 -4.65 -7.50 2.18
CA GLY A 16 -3.54 -6.70 1.67
C GLY A 16 -2.19 -7.10 2.26
N ILE A 17 -2.14 -7.42 3.56
CA ILE A 17 -0.93 -7.97 4.18
C ILE A 17 -0.60 -9.36 3.61
N ASP A 18 -1.61 -10.23 3.48
CA ASP A 18 -1.41 -11.56 2.89
C ASP A 18 -0.91 -11.48 1.44
N TRP A 19 -1.42 -10.52 0.66
CA TRP A 19 -0.96 -10.27 -0.70
C TRP A 19 0.54 -9.89 -0.75
N LEU A 20 1.01 -9.04 0.17
CA LEU A 20 2.43 -8.67 0.27
C LEU A 20 3.31 -9.88 0.63
N ILE A 21 2.82 -10.77 1.48
CA ILE A 21 3.53 -11.99 1.88
C ILE A 21 3.53 -13.01 0.72
N ALA A 22 2.42 -13.14 -0.01
CA ALA A 22 2.35 -13.99 -1.20
C ALA A 22 3.27 -13.47 -2.33
N LEU A 23 3.35 -12.15 -2.51
CA LEU A 23 4.28 -11.50 -3.44
C LEU A 23 5.75 -11.85 -3.13
N LYS A 24 6.12 -11.92 -1.84
CA LYS A 24 7.46 -12.34 -1.42
C LYS A 24 7.79 -13.73 -1.98
N GLY A 25 6.86 -14.68 -1.82
CA GLY A 25 7.03 -16.06 -2.27
C GLY A 25 8.29 -16.73 -1.71
N ASN A 26 8.81 -17.72 -2.44
CA ASN A 26 10.00 -18.47 -2.03
C ASN A 26 11.33 -17.76 -2.38
N ASP A 27 11.31 -16.86 -3.38
CA ASP A 27 12.47 -16.10 -3.83
C ASP A 27 12.17 -14.60 -3.71
N ALA A 28 12.26 -14.11 -2.46
CA ALA A 28 11.93 -12.74 -2.12
C ALA A 28 12.77 -11.71 -2.88
N GLU A 29 14.06 -11.98 -3.07
CA GLU A 29 14.98 -11.04 -3.74
C GLU A 29 14.57 -10.85 -5.20
N LYS A 30 14.38 -11.96 -5.93
CA LYS A 30 13.97 -11.92 -7.33
C LYS A 30 12.59 -11.31 -7.51
N ASN A 31 11.60 -11.74 -6.72
CA ASN A 31 10.20 -11.32 -6.87
C ASN A 31 10.03 -9.82 -6.57
N LEU A 32 10.66 -9.34 -5.50
CA LEU A 32 10.57 -7.93 -5.13
C LEU A 32 11.38 -7.04 -6.07
N ALA A 33 12.50 -7.53 -6.62
CA ALA A 33 13.22 -6.83 -7.68
C ALA A 33 12.38 -6.69 -8.96
N ALA A 34 11.70 -7.77 -9.36
CA ALA A 34 10.81 -7.76 -10.52
C ALA A 34 9.60 -6.82 -10.30
N MET A 35 9.00 -6.83 -9.09
CA MET A 35 7.96 -5.87 -8.72
C MET A 35 8.46 -4.43 -8.73
N GLY A 36 9.64 -4.16 -8.17
CA GLY A 36 10.24 -2.82 -8.17
C GLY A 36 10.49 -2.28 -9.58
N ALA A 37 10.94 -3.15 -10.50
CA ALA A 37 11.09 -2.80 -11.91
C ALA A 37 9.74 -2.54 -12.61
N ALA A 38 8.74 -3.40 -12.36
CA ALA A 38 7.40 -3.25 -12.91
C ALA A 38 6.73 -1.95 -12.42
N LEU A 39 6.84 -1.66 -11.13
CA LEU A 39 6.30 -0.46 -10.52
C LEU A 39 7.01 0.81 -11.02
N HIS A 40 8.33 0.76 -11.16
CA HIS A 40 9.09 1.86 -11.75
C HIS A 40 8.62 2.15 -13.18
N LYS A 41 8.54 1.12 -14.02
CA LYS A 41 8.08 1.25 -15.41
C LYS A 41 6.65 1.79 -15.47
N PHE A 42 5.74 1.19 -14.70
CA PHE A 42 4.35 1.62 -14.61
C PHE A 42 4.25 3.11 -14.27
N LEU A 43 4.89 3.55 -13.19
CA LEU A 43 4.81 4.94 -12.75
C LEU A 43 5.56 5.92 -13.68
N ALA A 44 6.57 5.48 -14.42
CA ALA A 44 7.36 6.33 -15.31
C ALA A 44 6.63 6.60 -16.63
N ASP A 45 5.94 5.58 -17.15
CA ASP A 45 5.28 5.62 -18.45
C ASP A 45 3.97 6.42 -18.44
N LYS A 46 3.32 6.58 -17.29
CA LYS A 46 2.02 7.28 -17.23
C LYS A 46 2.18 8.80 -17.03
N PRO A 47 1.63 9.64 -17.92
CA PRO A 47 1.54 11.08 -17.70
C PRO A 47 0.39 11.40 -16.75
N VAL A 48 0.70 12.14 -15.69
CA VAL A 48 -0.23 12.67 -14.66
C VAL A 48 -1.51 13.25 -15.30
N GLY A 49 -2.68 12.79 -14.84
CA GLY A 49 -3.98 13.43 -15.09
C GLY A 49 -4.85 12.87 -16.22
N LYS A 50 -4.43 11.79 -16.89
CA LYS A 50 -5.21 11.18 -18.00
C LYS A 50 -5.09 9.65 -18.04
N MET A 51 -5.52 8.96 -16.99
CA MET A 51 -5.61 7.51 -17.07
C MET A 51 -6.95 7.00 -16.55
N GLU A 52 -7.80 6.57 -17.48
CA GLU A 52 -8.91 5.65 -17.17
C GLU A 52 -8.34 4.24 -17.30
N LEU A 53 -8.04 3.62 -16.16
CA LEU A 53 -7.71 2.20 -16.10
C LEU A 53 -8.91 1.48 -15.49
N PRO A 54 -9.77 0.83 -16.28
CA PRO A 54 -10.89 0.05 -15.75
C PRO A 54 -10.46 -0.98 -14.70
N ALA A 55 -9.28 -1.59 -14.88
CA ALA A 55 -8.68 -2.51 -13.91
C ALA A 55 -8.32 -1.85 -12.58
N LEU A 56 -8.07 -0.54 -12.58
CA LEU A 56 -7.69 0.22 -11.41
C LEU A 56 -8.92 0.77 -10.67
N GLU A 57 -10.05 1.01 -11.36
CA GLU A 57 -11.28 1.53 -10.75
C GLU A 57 -11.84 0.61 -9.66
N GLU A 58 -11.78 -0.70 -9.86
CA GLU A 58 -12.28 -1.64 -8.84
C GLU A 58 -11.39 -1.62 -7.59
N VAL A 59 -10.07 -1.65 -7.76
CA VAL A 59 -9.13 -1.58 -6.62
C VAL A 59 -9.20 -0.20 -5.95
N LYS A 60 -9.42 0.88 -6.73
CA LYS A 60 -9.70 2.24 -6.22
C LYS A 60 -10.90 2.21 -5.30
N ARG A 61 -11.99 1.62 -5.77
CA ARG A 61 -13.27 1.55 -5.06
C ARG A 61 -13.10 0.81 -3.74
N ILE A 62 -12.44 -0.35 -3.76
CA ILE A 62 -12.14 -1.15 -2.56
C ILE A 62 -11.33 -0.35 -1.54
N SER A 63 -10.18 0.20 -1.96
CA SER A 63 -9.32 0.98 -1.06
C SER A 63 -10.02 2.23 -0.52
N LYS A 64 -10.78 2.94 -1.36
CA LYS A 64 -11.55 4.11 -0.93
C LYS A 64 -12.63 3.73 0.09
N GLN A 65 -13.33 2.61 -0.10
CA GLN A 65 -14.32 2.12 0.86
C GLN A 65 -13.69 1.77 2.21
N PHE A 66 -12.52 1.12 2.20
CA PHE A 66 -11.78 0.86 3.43
C PHE A 66 -11.42 2.15 4.16
N VAL A 67 -10.79 3.12 3.47
CA VAL A 67 -10.34 4.37 4.11
C VAL A 67 -11.53 5.22 4.60
N ALA A 68 -12.71 5.09 3.98
CA ALA A 68 -13.94 5.80 4.37
C ALA A 68 -14.70 5.15 5.55
N GLN A 69 -14.17 4.09 6.16
CA GLN A 69 -14.80 3.43 7.30
C GLN A 69 -15.01 4.40 8.48
N PRO A 70 -16.16 4.33 9.19
CA PRO A 70 -16.43 5.19 10.34
C PRO A 70 -15.36 5.15 11.44
N GLU A 71 -14.70 4.01 11.61
CA GLU A 71 -13.63 3.78 12.59
C GLU A 71 -12.36 4.58 12.25
N LEU A 72 -12.18 4.95 10.99
CA LEU A 72 -11.07 5.76 10.49
C LEU A 72 -11.46 7.23 10.35
N LYS A 73 -12.72 7.58 10.63
CA LYS A 73 -13.22 8.94 10.54
C LYS A 73 -12.45 9.84 11.51
N TYR A 74 -12.04 11.02 11.06
CA TYR A 74 -11.24 12.00 11.81
C TYR A 74 -9.78 11.60 12.05
N MET A 75 -9.35 10.44 11.56
CA MET A 75 -7.94 10.10 11.54
C MET A 75 -7.24 10.89 10.42
N TRP A 76 -6.36 11.82 10.79
CA TRP A 76 -5.67 12.70 9.82
C TRP A 76 -5.06 11.96 8.60
N PRO A 77 -4.36 10.80 8.76
CA PRO A 77 -3.92 10.00 7.63
C PRO A 77 -5.03 9.52 6.68
N ALA A 78 -6.19 9.12 7.21
CA ALA A 78 -7.32 8.64 6.42
C ALA A 78 -7.97 9.79 5.63
N ASP A 79 -8.18 10.94 6.28
CA ASP A 79 -8.75 12.13 5.64
C ASP A 79 -7.86 12.65 4.51
N ASP A 80 -6.53 12.65 4.69
CA ASP A 80 -5.59 13.07 3.64
C ASP A 80 -5.62 12.13 2.42
N VAL A 81 -5.71 10.82 2.65
CA VAL A 81 -5.83 9.82 1.58
C VAL A 81 -7.18 9.93 0.86
N LEU A 82 -8.29 10.10 1.58
CA LEU A 82 -9.62 10.31 0.98
C LEU A 82 -9.67 11.55 0.11
N ARG A 83 -9.01 12.62 0.54
CA ARG A 83 -8.89 13.84 -0.25
C ARG A 83 -8.23 13.57 -1.61
N ARG A 84 -7.21 12.72 -1.68
CA ARG A 84 -6.54 12.34 -2.95
C ARG A 84 -7.45 11.57 -3.90
N PHE A 85 -8.33 10.72 -3.37
CA PHE A 85 -9.31 10.01 -4.20
C PHE A 85 -10.40 10.93 -4.78
N ASN A 86 -10.70 12.05 -4.11
CA ASN A 86 -11.82 12.93 -4.46
C ASN A 86 -11.40 14.20 -5.21
N GLU A 87 -10.20 14.72 -4.93
CA GLU A 87 -9.69 15.96 -5.52
C GLU A 87 -8.60 15.66 -6.56
N ARG A 88 -8.79 16.12 -7.81
CA ARG A 88 -7.64 16.28 -8.71
C ARG A 88 -6.77 17.40 -8.15
N ILE A 89 -5.53 17.11 -7.76
CA ILE A 89 -4.63 18.15 -7.23
C ILE A 89 -4.29 19.15 -8.34
N ILE A 90 -4.94 20.31 -8.29
CA ILE A 90 -4.58 21.47 -9.12
C ILE A 90 -3.30 22.08 -8.52
N LYS A 91 -2.22 22.13 -9.32
CA LYS A 91 -0.86 22.57 -8.92
C LYS A 91 -0.80 23.97 -8.28
N SER A 92 -1.85 24.79 -8.38
CA SER A 92 -1.89 26.18 -7.90
C SER A 92 -1.96 26.34 -6.37
N HIS A 93 -2.35 25.30 -5.62
CA HIS A 93 -2.52 25.38 -4.15
C HIS A 93 -1.24 25.13 -3.31
N ARG A 94 -0.06 25.20 -3.92
CA ARG A 94 1.26 24.90 -3.31
C ARG A 94 1.58 25.76 -2.08
N GLN A 95 1.16 27.03 -2.05
CA GLN A 95 1.56 27.97 -0.98
C GLN A 95 0.67 27.88 0.27
N LEU A 96 -0.63 27.66 0.10
CA LEU A 96 -1.59 27.59 1.20
C LEU A 96 -1.46 26.29 2.04
N ARG A 97 -1.08 25.17 1.41
CA ARG A 97 -0.95 23.87 2.11
C ARG A 97 0.31 23.73 2.97
N LYS A 98 1.37 24.54 2.74
CA LYS A 98 2.62 24.53 3.54
C LYS A 98 2.42 24.90 5.01
N ILE A 99 1.34 25.62 5.29
CA ILE A 99 1.06 26.20 6.61
C ILE A 99 0.33 25.19 7.52
N VAL A 100 -0.32 24.16 6.96
CA VAL A 100 -1.31 23.34 7.69
C VAL A 100 -0.90 21.86 7.83
N CYS A 101 -0.05 21.32 6.97
CA CYS A 101 0.32 19.89 6.98
C CYS A 101 1.81 19.65 6.68
N THR A 102 2.38 18.54 7.20
CA THR A 102 3.64 17.99 6.70
C THR A 102 3.46 17.61 5.23
N ILE A 103 4.17 18.30 4.33
CA ILE A 103 4.12 18.07 2.89
C ILE A 103 5.14 17.00 2.52
N TYR A 104 4.69 15.96 1.84
CA TYR A 104 5.58 15.04 1.15
C TYR A 104 5.62 15.37 -0.35
N ASP A 105 6.77 15.17 -1.01
CA ASP A 105 6.91 15.50 -2.43
C ASP A 105 5.95 14.71 -3.35
N SER A 106 5.45 13.57 -2.87
CA SER A 106 4.41 12.75 -3.52
C SER A 106 3.04 13.42 -3.58
N ASP A 107 2.84 14.53 -2.86
CA ASP A 107 1.59 15.30 -2.87
C ASP A 107 1.46 16.21 -4.10
N TYR A 108 2.55 16.45 -4.84
CA TYR A 108 2.56 17.46 -5.93
C TYR A 108 3.28 17.01 -7.21
N LEU A 109 4.09 15.97 -7.12
CA LEU A 109 4.85 15.44 -8.25
C LEU A 109 4.69 13.93 -8.30
N ASN A 110 4.64 13.38 -9.51
CA ASN A 110 4.80 11.94 -9.70
C ASN A 110 6.05 11.50 -8.93
N VAL A 111 5.86 10.52 -8.05
CA VAL A 111 6.82 9.94 -7.11
C VAL A 111 8.19 9.67 -7.77
N ILE A 112 8.20 9.25 -9.04
CA ILE A 112 9.43 9.01 -9.79
C ILE A 112 10.18 10.31 -10.10
N LYS A 113 9.48 11.37 -10.53
CA LYS A 113 10.10 12.65 -10.91
C LYS A 113 10.57 13.45 -9.70
N SER A 114 9.84 13.42 -8.59
CA SER A 114 10.22 14.16 -7.37
C SER A 114 11.38 13.52 -6.64
N LYS A 115 11.34 12.19 -6.45
CA LYS A 115 12.29 11.51 -5.56
C LYS A 115 13.44 10.83 -6.30
N ARG A 116 13.51 10.97 -7.64
CA ARG A 116 14.45 10.23 -8.52
C ARG A 116 14.49 8.74 -8.15
N LEU A 117 13.31 8.16 -7.94
CA LEU A 117 13.20 6.78 -7.50
C LEU A 117 13.61 5.86 -8.63
N THR A 118 14.71 5.14 -8.45
CA THR A 118 15.13 4.05 -9.32
C THR A 118 14.37 2.78 -8.95
N ALA A 119 14.29 1.82 -9.86
CA ALA A 119 13.74 0.49 -9.58
C ALA A 119 14.37 -0.14 -8.33
N GLN A 120 15.70 -0.06 -8.19
CA GLN A 120 16.42 -0.56 -7.01
C GLN A 120 15.92 0.07 -5.70
N LYS A 121 15.76 1.39 -5.67
CA LYS A 121 15.31 2.09 -4.45
C LYS A 121 13.86 1.74 -4.10
N ILE A 122 13.02 1.51 -5.11
CA ILE A 122 11.66 1.00 -4.91
C ILE A 122 11.71 -0.42 -4.33
N THR A 123 12.56 -1.30 -4.87
CA THR A 123 12.77 -2.65 -4.34
C THR A 123 13.20 -2.63 -2.88
N GLU A 124 14.24 -1.88 -2.53
CA GLU A 124 14.73 -1.78 -1.14
C GLU A 124 13.64 -1.32 -0.16
N GLN A 125 12.83 -0.36 -0.59
CA GLN A 125 11.71 0.16 0.19
C GLN A 125 10.57 -0.85 0.33
N LEU A 126 10.23 -1.54 -0.77
CA LEU A 126 9.20 -2.56 -0.79
C LEU A 126 9.60 -3.77 0.06
N SER A 127 10.86 -4.23 -0.02
CA SER A 127 11.37 -5.31 0.83
C SER A 127 11.22 -5.00 2.31
N LYS A 128 11.57 -3.78 2.73
CA LYS A 128 11.36 -3.33 4.11
C LYS A 128 9.88 -3.31 4.52
N ALA A 129 8.99 -2.96 3.59
CA ALA A 129 7.55 -2.95 3.85
C ALA A 129 7.00 -4.38 4.02
N VAL A 130 7.38 -5.29 3.13
CA VAL A 130 7.01 -6.71 3.17
C VAL A 130 7.54 -7.37 4.44
N ASP A 131 8.83 -7.20 4.76
CA ASP A 131 9.44 -7.74 5.99
C ASP A 131 8.78 -7.18 7.26
N GLY A 132 8.41 -5.90 7.25
CA GLY A 132 7.70 -5.25 8.34
C GLY A 132 6.30 -5.84 8.57
N CYS A 133 5.57 -6.10 7.47
CA CYS A 133 4.26 -6.76 7.48
C CYS A 133 4.35 -8.21 7.96
N GLU A 134 5.32 -8.97 7.47
CA GLU A 134 5.54 -10.37 7.89
C GLU A 134 5.82 -10.45 9.40
N LYS A 135 6.78 -9.65 9.89
CA LYS A 135 7.09 -9.57 11.33
C LYS A 135 5.91 -9.07 12.17
N PHE A 136 5.09 -8.19 11.61
CA PHE A 136 3.88 -7.72 12.27
C PHE A 136 2.89 -8.88 12.39
N LEU A 137 2.62 -9.57 11.27
CA LEU A 137 1.68 -10.67 11.20
C LEU A 137 2.10 -11.83 12.11
N ASP A 138 3.38 -12.20 12.11
CA ASP A 138 3.92 -13.26 12.97
C ASP A 138 3.69 -13.02 14.46
N LYS A 139 3.59 -11.76 14.89
CA LYS A 139 3.34 -11.40 16.29
C LYS A 139 1.87 -11.39 16.66
N ILE A 140 0.96 -11.25 15.67
CA ILE A 140 -0.48 -11.13 15.92
C ILE A 140 -1.27 -12.37 15.52
N LYS A 141 -0.69 -13.23 14.68
CA LYS A 141 -1.36 -14.45 14.20
C LYS A 141 -1.37 -15.50 15.30
N ILE A 142 -2.49 -16.23 15.38
CA ILE A 142 -2.56 -17.49 16.13
C ILE A 142 -2.21 -18.60 15.14
N PRO A 143 -1.08 -19.32 15.31
CA PRO A 143 -0.52 -20.20 14.28
C PRO A 143 -1.52 -21.18 13.65
N ASP A 144 -2.35 -21.84 14.46
CA ASP A 144 -3.26 -22.89 14.00
C ASP A 144 -4.62 -22.36 13.50
N GLU A 145 -4.92 -21.09 13.75
CA GLU A 145 -6.18 -20.45 13.34
C GLU A 145 -6.00 -19.51 12.15
N TYR A 146 -4.76 -19.06 11.89
CA TYR A 146 -4.48 -18.14 10.81
C TYR A 146 -4.50 -18.82 9.44
N LYS A 147 -5.48 -18.45 8.62
CA LYS A 147 -5.58 -18.91 7.24
C LYS A 147 -5.32 -17.74 6.28
N SER A 148 -4.19 -17.78 5.57
CA SER A 148 -3.87 -16.80 4.51
C SER A 148 -5.02 -16.69 3.52
N ALA A 149 -5.31 -15.47 3.08
CA ALA A 149 -6.25 -15.24 2.00
C ALA A 149 -5.73 -15.65 0.62
N TYR A 150 -4.41 -15.75 0.44
CA TYR A 150 -3.76 -16.16 -0.80
C TYR A 150 -3.23 -17.58 -0.65
N SER A 151 -3.49 -18.40 -1.66
CA SER A 151 -3.04 -19.79 -1.71
C SER A 151 -1.54 -19.87 -2.08
N SER A 152 -1.00 -21.09 -2.02
CA SER A 152 0.35 -21.40 -2.50
C SER A 152 0.54 -21.18 -4.00
N GLU A 153 -0.55 -21.13 -4.76
CA GLU A 153 -0.52 -20.94 -6.22
C GLU A 153 -0.38 -19.46 -6.60
N ALA A 154 -0.72 -18.53 -5.70
CA ALA A 154 -0.67 -17.09 -5.93
C ALA A 154 0.77 -16.54 -5.80
N THR A 155 1.64 -16.94 -6.73
CA THR A 155 3.05 -16.52 -6.75
C THR A 155 3.30 -15.46 -7.82
N TRP A 156 4.46 -14.80 -7.74
CA TRP A 156 4.93 -13.91 -8.79
C TRP A 156 5.00 -14.64 -10.14
N GLU A 157 5.60 -15.84 -10.14
CA GLU A 157 5.80 -16.65 -11.33
C GLU A 157 4.50 -16.89 -12.10
N THR A 158 3.45 -17.32 -11.40
CA THR A 158 2.16 -17.69 -12.00
C THR A 158 1.26 -16.49 -12.30
N SER A 159 1.38 -15.41 -11.52
CA SER A 159 0.44 -14.28 -11.58
C SER A 159 0.97 -13.07 -12.33
N CYS A 160 2.25 -12.75 -12.16
CA CYS A 160 2.81 -11.45 -12.56
C CYS A 160 3.82 -11.56 -13.70
N SER A 161 4.43 -12.72 -13.96
CA SER A 161 5.52 -12.82 -14.94
C SER A 161 5.12 -12.44 -16.36
N GLU A 162 3.92 -12.85 -16.79
CA GLU A 162 3.39 -12.53 -18.13
C GLU A 162 2.98 -11.06 -18.25
N ASN A 163 2.40 -10.50 -17.19
CA ASN A 163 1.97 -9.11 -17.14
C ASN A 163 2.33 -8.45 -15.80
N PRO A 164 3.59 -8.00 -15.63
CA PRO A 164 4.04 -7.40 -14.37
C PRO A 164 3.29 -6.11 -14.01
N GLU A 165 2.75 -5.42 -15.01
CA GLU A 165 1.95 -4.21 -14.81
C GLU A 165 0.65 -4.50 -14.04
N ALA A 166 0.02 -5.66 -14.25
CA ALA A 166 -1.20 -6.02 -13.52
C ALA A 166 -0.98 -6.09 -12.00
N CYS A 167 0.14 -6.68 -11.56
CA CYS A 167 0.47 -6.73 -10.14
C CYS A 167 0.91 -5.36 -9.59
N ALA A 168 1.57 -4.53 -10.41
CA ALA A 168 1.88 -3.15 -10.03
C ALA A 168 0.61 -2.30 -9.82
N VAL A 169 -0.40 -2.49 -10.68
CA VAL A 169 -1.74 -1.91 -10.57
C VAL A 169 -2.40 -2.31 -9.25
N VAL A 170 -2.36 -3.60 -8.89
CA VAL A 170 -2.88 -4.07 -7.59
C VAL A 170 -2.13 -3.40 -6.43
N LEU A 171 -0.80 -3.42 -6.42
CA LEU A 171 0.02 -2.83 -5.35
C LEU A 171 -0.28 -1.33 -5.15
N VAL A 172 -0.26 -0.55 -6.22
CA VAL A 172 -0.60 0.89 -6.17
C VAL A 172 -2.04 1.09 -5.70
N GLY A 173 -2.93 0.20 -6.12
CA GLY A 173 -4.33 0.29 -5.77
C GLY A 173 -4.61 0.03 -4.30
N ILE A 174 -3.89 -0.91 -3.68
CA ILE A 174 -4.07 -1.28 -2.26
C ILE A 174 -3.20 -0.46 -1.30
N ALA A 175 -2.22 0.29 -1.82
CA ALA A 175 -1.33 1.12 -1.01
C ALA A 175 -2.06 2.09 -0.06
N PRO A 176 -3.15 2.78 -0.45
CA PRO A 176 -3.98 3.59 0.45
C PRO A 176 -4.55 2.81 1.63
N MET A 177 -5.08 1.60 1.37
CA MET A 177 -5.64 0.72 2.41
C MET A 177 -4.54 0.25 3.37
N LEU A 178 -3.39 -0.18 2.84
CA LEU A 178 -2.25 -0.62 3.64
C LEU A 178 -1.68 0.52 4.50
N TYR A 179 -1.45 1.69 3.91
CA TYR A 179 -0.94 2.86 4.63
C TYR A 179 -1.88 3.24 5.77
N THR A 180 -3.16 3.45 5.49
CA THR A 180 -4.11 3.91 6.50
C THR A 180 -4.30 2.85 7.60
N GLY A 181 -4.41 1.57 7.24
CA GLY A 181 -4.55 0.48 8.21
C GLY A 181 -3.34 0.37 9.15
N LEU A 182 -2.11 0.44 8.62
CA LEU A 182 -0.90 0.40 9.45
C LEU A 182 -0.76 1.65 10.32
N ARG A 183 -1.13 2.83 9.80
CA ARG A 183 -1.15 4.06 10.60
C ARG A 183 -2.16 3.98 11.72
N PHE A 184 -3.34 3.41 11.47
CA PHE A 184 -4.37 3.22 12.49
C PHE A 184 -3.84 2.35 13.64
N LEU A 185 -3.15 1.25 13.30
CA LEU A 185 -2.53 0.35 14.29
C LEU A 185 -1.38 1.01 15.07
N GLN A 186 -0.65 1.96 14.48
CA GLN A 186 0.38 2.71 15.20
C GLN A 186 -0.19 3.81 16.10
N CYS A 187 -1.23 4.51 15.63
CA CYS A 187 -1.81 5.66 16.33
C CYS A 187 -2.88 5.28 17.36
N GLY A 188 -3.27 4.00 17.44
CA GLY A 188 -4.31 3.55 18.36
C GLY A 188 -3.79 2.93 19.66
N PRO A 189 -3.79 3.68 20.78
CA PRO A 189 -4.01 3.10 22.10
C PRO A 189 -5.50 3.04 22.50
N GLU A 190 -6.42 3.68 21.76
CA GLU A 190 -7.81 3.89 22.23
C GLU A 190 -8.92 3.09 21.50
N PHE A 191 -8.62 2.37 20.42
CA PHE A 191 -9.64 1.53 19.76
C PHE A 191 -9.56 0.08 20.22
N ARG A 192 -10.63 -0.34 20.91
CA ARG A 192 -10.86 -1.67 21.50
C ARG A 192 -10.63 -2.79 20.48
N THR A 193 -9.53 -3.51 20.63
CA THR A 193 -9.41 -4.89 20.12
C THR A 193 -9.24 -5.84 21.30
N LYS A 194 -9.64 -7.10 21.13
CA LYS A 194 -9.51 -8.18 22.14
C LYS A 194 -8.05 -8.55 22.46
N MET A 195 -7.07 -7.98 21.75
CA MET A 195 -5.64 -8.12 22.04
C MET A 195 -5.21 -7.12 23.10
N THR A 196 -4.23 -7.47 23.92
CA THR A 196 -3.71 -6.49 24.89
C THR A 196 -3.01 -5.37 24.13
N THR A 197 -3.25 -4.11 24.54
CA THR A 197 -2.61 -2.93 23.94
C THR A 197 -1.08 -3.07 23.86
N SER A 198 -0.47 -3.84 24.78
CA SER A 198 0.96 -4.14 24.80
C SER A 198 1.44 -4.99 23.61
N GLU A 199 0.67 -5.99 23.18
CA GLU A 199 1.01 -6.87 22.05
C GLU A 199 0.96 -6.11 20.74
N VAL A 200 -0.09 -5.29 20.55
CA VAL A 200 -0.23 -4.43 19.36
C VAL A 200 0.91 -3.39 19.30
N ILE A 201 1.28 -2.79 20.43
CA ILE A 201 2.43 -1.84 20.48
C ILE A 201 3.77 -2.54 20.17
N LYS A 202 3.98 -3.77 20.66
CA LYS A 202 5.20 -4.54 20.34
C LYS A 202 5.23 -5.00 18.88
N ALA A 203 4.06 -5.31 18.32
CA ALA A 203 3.91 -5.64 16.91
C ALA A 203 4.14 -4.42 16.02
N SER A 204 3.54 -3.27 16.35
CA SER A 204 3.66 -2.04 15.56
C SER A 204 5.10 -1.50 15.46
N LYS A 205 6.00 -1.88 16.38
CA LYS A 205 7.44 -1.60 16.27
C LYS A 205 8.12 -2.22 15.04
N SER A 206 7.56 -3.25 14.41
CA SER A 206 8.09 -3.77 13.13
C SER A 206 7.70 -2.91 11.93
N ILE A 207 6.73 -2.00 12.09
CA ILE A 207 6.32 -1.06 11.07
C ILE A 207 7.29 0.12 11.09
N SER A 208 8.23 0.14 10.15
CA SER A 208 9.21 1.23 10.06
C SER A 208 8.58 2.51 9.48
N TYR A 209 9.10 3.67 9.87
CA TYR A 209 8.70 4.94 9.24
C TYR A 209 8.94 4.94 7.73
N GLN A 210 10.04 4.32 7.27
CA GLN A 210 10.35 4.22 5.84
C GLN A 210 9.28 3.45 5.07
N MET A 211 8.78 2.36 5.62
CA MET A 211 7.68 1.58 5.05
C MET A 211 6.42 2.44 4.87
N LEU A 212 6.04 3.21 5.88
CA LEU A 212 4.88 4.09 5.82
C LEU A 212 5.04 5.19 4.77
N VAL A 213 6.24 5.78 4.66
CA VAL A 213 6.54 6.76 3.61
C VAL A 213 6.40 6.13 2.23
N THR A 214 6.87 4.90 2.02
CA THR A 214 6.73 4.21 0.74
C THR A 214 5.27 3.94 0.38
N LEU A 215 4.48 3.39 1.31
CA LEU A 215 3.05 3.16 1.05
C LEU A 215 2.29 4.47 0.81
N TYR A 216 2.64 5.53 1.53
CA TYR A 216 2.07 6.85 1.32
C TYR A 216 2.45 7.45 -0.04
N ASP A 217 3.70 7.30 -0.46
CA ASP A 217 4.15 7.73 -1.77
C ASP A 217 3.37 7.01 -2.87
N LEU A 218 3.23 5.69 -2.77
CA LEU A 218 2.43 4.90 -3.71
C LEU A 218 0.95 5.31 -3.70
N ALA A 219 0.38 5.59 -2.52
CA ALA A 219 -0.98 6.14 -2.41
C ALA A 219 -1.10 7.53 -3.06
N GLY A 220 0.00 8.28 -3.15
CA GLY A 220 0.09 9.55 -3.89
C GLY A 220 -0.19 9.42 -5.38
N PHE A 221 -0.09 8.22 -5.98
CA PHE A 221 -0.52 7.96 -7.35
C PHE A 221 -1.94 8.49 -7.60
N TRP A 222 -2.87 8.21 -6.69
CA TRP A 222 -4.29 8.56 -6.84
C TRP A 222 -4.58 10.06 -6.88
N ALA A 223 -3.69 10.88 -6.32
CA ALA A 223 -3.84 12.33 -6.39
C ALA A 223 -3.69 12.88 -7.82
N PHE A 224 -3.14 12.06 -8.73
CA PHE A 224 -2.81 12.41 -10.10
C PHE A 224 -3.65 11.65 -11.14
N TYR A 225 -4.48 10.68 -10.74
CA TYR A 225 -5.24 9.80 -11.63
C TYR A 225 -6.67 9.55 -11.11
#